data_AF-A0A731NFT8-F1
#
_entry.id   AF-A0A731NFT8-F1
#
_cell.length_a   1.000
_cell.length_b   1.000
_cell.length_c   1.000
_cell.angle_alpha   90.00
_cell.angle_beta   90.00
_cell.angle_gamma   90.00
#
_symmetry.space_group_name_H-M   'P 1'
#
loop_
_entity.id
_entity.type
_entity.pdbx_description
1 polymer ?
#
loop_
_entity_poly.entity_id
_entity_poly.type
_entity_poly.pdbx_seq_one_letter_code
_entity_poly.pdbx_strand_id
1 'polypeptide(L)' 'MLVKLVRFAFYQHAEGTVMSLTDTKVKNARPAEKAVKLTDGFGLYLLVHPNGSKYWQ' A
#
# COMPACT_ATOMS: atom_id res chain seq x y z
N MET A 1 7.49 23.70 -20.69
CA MET A 1 8.27 23.29 -19.49
C MET A 1 7.43 23.16 -18.21
N LEU A 2 6.10 23.27 -18.26
CA LEU A 2 5.21 23.17 -17.08
C LEU A 2 4.60 21.76 -16.90
N VAL A 3 4.33 21.06 -18.01
CA VAL A 3 3.82 19.67 -18.01
C VAL A 3 4.82 18.65 -17.45
N LYS A 4 6.12 18.92 -17.57
CA LYS A 4 7.18 18.04 -17.03
C LYS A 4 7.25 18.15 -15.50
N LEU A 5 6.95 19.32 -14.93
CA LEU A 5 6.96 19.59 -13.49
C LEU A 5 5.77 18.92 -12.77
N VAL A 6 4.58 18.94 -13.40
CA VAL A 6 3.41 18.21 -12.89
C VAL A 6 3.65 16.71 -12.95
N ARG A 7 4.25 16.18 -14.03
CA ARG A 7 4.66 14.76 -14.06
C ARG A 7 5.76 14.42 -13.05
N PHE A 8 6.62 15.35 -12.69
CA PHE A 8 7.68 15.19 -11.69
C PHE A 8 7.16 15.10 -10.24
N ALA A 9 5.97 15.64 -9.96
CA ALA A 9 5.34 15.56 -8.65
C ALA A 9 4.62 14.21 -8.41
N PHE A 10 4.19 13.54 -9.48
CA PHE A 10 3.50 12.24 -9.39
C PHE A 10 4.44 11.03 -9.60
N TYR A 11 5.59 11.22 -10.25
CA TYR A 11 6.57 10.15 -10.54
C TYR A 11 7.89 10.32 -9.74
N GLN A 12 7.82 10.62 -8.45
CA GLN A 12 9.02 10.66 -7.58
C GLN A 12 9.36 9.33 -6.91
N HIS A 13 8.66 8.24 -7.26
CA HIS A 13 9.00 6.89 -6.80
C HIS A 13 9.14 5.92 -7.97
N ALA A 14 10.11 6.17 -8.84
CA ALA A 14 10.67 5.16 -9.73
C ALA A 14 12.14 4.99 -9.34
N GLU A 15 12.44 3.92 -8.59
CA GLU A 15 13.72 3.20 -8.46
C GLU A 15 13.71 2.41 -7.11
N GLY A 16 13.41 1.10 -7.16
CA GLY A 16 13.98 0.12 -6.23
C GLY A 16 13.27 -0.30 -4.94
N THR A 17 12.23 0.37 -4.45
CA THR A 17 11.49 -0.10 -3.25
C THR A 17 10.09 -0.56 -3.61
N VAL A 18 9.94 -1.84 -3.95
CA VAL A 18 8.64 -2.50 -3.83
C VAL A 18 8.16 -2.25 -2.40
N MET A 19 6.94 -1.75 -2.22
CA MET A 19 6.34 -1.53 -0.89
C MET A 19 5.97 -2.88 -0.29
N SER A 20 6.97 -3.70 0.00
CA SER A 20 6.79 -4.99 0.63
C SER A 20 6.36 -4.78 2.09
N LEU A 21 5.27 -5.44 2.43
CA LEU A 21 4.84 -5.65 3.78
C LEU A 21 5.83 -6.59 4.46
N THR A 22 6.15 -6.23 5.69
CA THR A 22 6.90 -7.12 6.58
C THR A 22 5.91 -7.86 7.47
N ASP A 23 6.33 -9.00 7.99
CA ASP A 23 5.55 -9.75 9.00
C ASP A 23 5.09 -8.84 10.15
N THR A 24 5.97 -7.95 10.64
CA THR A 24 5.63 -6.96 11.67
C THR A 24 4.53 -5.99 11.24
N LYS A 25 4.58 -5.49 9.99
CA LYS A 25 3.52 -4.61 9.46
C LYS A 25 2.19 -5.36 9.33
N VAL A 26 2.20 -6.59 8.83
CA VAL A 26 1.01 -7.44 8.72
C VAL A 26 0.39 -7.71 10.09
N LYS A 27 1.22 -8.08 11.08
CA LYS A 27 0.78 -8.34 12.46
C LYS A 27 0.17 -7.09 13.10
N ASN A 28 0.84 -5.95 12.98
CA ASN A 28 0.42 -4.70 13.60
C ASN A 28 -0.70 -3.97 12.85
N ALA A 29 -1.09 -4.43 11.66
CA ALA A 29 -2.18 -3.81 10.91
C ALA A 29 -3.48 -3.83 11.72
N ARG A 30 -4.08 -2.65 11.90
CA ARG A 30 -5.29 -2.45 12.71
C ARG A 30 -6.53 -2.30 11.84
N PRO A 31 -7.68 -2.82 12.28
CA PRO A 31 -8.97 -2.52 11.68
C PRO A 31 -9.27 -1.02 11.70
N ALA A 32 -10.05 -0.58 10.73
CA ALA A 32 -10.64 0.74 10.69
C ALA A 32 -12.15 0.62 10.41
N GLU A 33 -12.87 1.75 10.41
CA GLU A 33 -14.32 1.78 10.11
C GLU A 33 -14.67 1.17 8.74
N LYS A 34 -13.73 1.23 7.79
CA LYS A 34 -13.84 0.63 6.46
C LYS A 34 -12.64 -0.27 6.19
N ALA A 35 -12.81 -1.21 5.27
CA ALA A 35 -11.72 -2.11 4.90
C ALA A 35 -10.54 -1.33 4.30
N VAL A 36 -9.33 -1.64 4.78
CA VAL A 36 -8.09 -0.96 4.38
C VAL A 36 -7.24 -1.91 3.55
N LYS A 37 -6.71 -1.41 2.42
CA LYS A 37 -5.75 -2.15 1.59
C LYS A 37 -4.33 -1.75 1.95
N LEU A 38 -3.51 -2.74 2.31
CA LEU A 38 -2.07 -2.59 2.48
C LEU A 38 -1.39 -3.31 1.31
N THR A 39 -0.88 -2.55 0.35
CA THR A 39 -0.23 -3.10 -0.85
C THR A 39 1.15 -3.67 -0.50
N ASP A 40 1.43 -4.88 -0.98
CA ASP A 40 2.73 -5.56 -0.89
C ASP A 40 3.56 -5.40 -2.18
N GLY A 41 2.90 -4.99 -3.27
CA GLY A 41 3.50 -4.81 -4.59
C GLY A 41 2.91 -5.76 -5.62
N PHE A 42 3.17 -5.50 -6.90
CA PHE A 42 2.73 -6.37 -8.02
C PHE A 42 1.24 -6.75 -8.03
N GLY A 43 0.38 -5.90 -7.45
CA GLY A 43 -1.05 -6.16 -7.33
C GLY A 43 -1.47 -6.95 -6.08
N LEU A 44 -0.53 -7.55 -5.34
CA LEU A 44 -0.80 -8.21 -4.07
C LEU A 44 -1.06 -7.18 -2.97
N TYR A 45 -2.08 -7.43 -2.16
CA TYR A 45 -2.37 -6.62 -0.98
C TYR A 45 -3.00 -7.43 0.16
N LEU A 46 -2.80 -6.95 1.38
CA LEU A 46 -3.53 -7.40 2.55
C LEU A 46 -4.78 -6.53 2.73
N LEU A 47 -5.96 -7.14 2.69
CA LEU A 47 -7.24 -6.51 3.02
C LEU A 47 -7.52 -6.70 4.51
N VAL A 48 -7.56 -5.59 5.25
CA VAL A 48 -7.88 -5.57 6.68
C VAL A 48 -9.33 -5.12 6.86
N HIS A 49 -10.18 -6.01 7.36
CA HIS A 49 -11.60 -5.73 7.57
C HIS A 49 -11.87 -5.03 8.91
N PRO A 50 -12.98 -4.28 9.04
CA PRO A 50 -13.39 -3.66 10.30
C PRO A 50 -13.55 -4.65 11.47
N ASN A 51 -13.87 -5.91 11.17
CA ASN A 51 -14.05 -6.97 12.17
C ASN A 51 -12.73 -7.61 12.67
N GLY A 52 -11.56 -7.16 12.20
CA GLY A 52 -10.29 -7.76 12.58
C GLY A 52 -9.70 -8.78 11.61
N SER A 53 -10.49 -9.34 10.69
CA SER A 53 -9.98 -10.34 9.76
C SER A 53 -9.05 -9.71 8.71
N LYS A 54 -8.08 -10.51 8.26
CA LYS A 54 -7.06 -10.10 7.29
C LYS A 54 -6.99 -11.15 6.18
N TYR A 55 -7.10 -10.74 4.92
CA TYR A 55 -7.04 -11.64 3.75
C TYR A 55 -6.05 -11.12 2.71
N TRP A 56 -5.35 -12.03 2.05
CA TRP A 56 -4.57 -11.71 0.86
C TRP A 56 -5.45 -11.69 -0.38
N GLN A 57 -5.27 -10.70 -1.24
CA GLN A 57 -5.96 -10.54 -2.52
C GLN A 57 -5.04 -9.93 -3.58
#